data_AF-A0A1L9RIB8-F1
#
_entry.id   AF-A0A1L9RIB8-F1
#
_cell.length_a   1.000
_cell.length_b   1.000
_cell.length_c   1.000
_cell.angle_alpha   90.00
_cell.angle_beta   90.00
_cell.angle_gamma   90.00
#
_symmetry.space_group_name_H-M   'P 1'
#
loop_
_entity.id
_entity.type
_entity.pdbx_description
1 polymer ?
#
loop_
_entity_poly.entity_id
_entity_poly.type
_entity_poly.pdbx_seq_one_letter_code
_entity_poly.pdbx_strand_id
1 'polypeptide(L)'
;MDNQAWETHKAGIECPYLEEGQTLKDLKEPLATHGFPKTKNQYETKSKQWGLKKNRGGSQKWKCVTYQLEKRKGKQSELFIDGIEYPTNTVNYGTSRQECQSSIAKLDSAVSLHSISQQDIKM
;
A
#
# COMPACT_ATOMS: atom_id res chain seq x y z
N MET A 1 -3.24 -29.05 4.72
CA MET A 1 -2.20 -28.04 4.41
C MET A 1 -1.36 -27.91 5.66
N ASP A 2 -0.10 -28.34 5.62
CA ASP A 2 0.77 -28.39 6.79
C ASP A 2 1.19 -26.98 7.22
N ASN A 3 0.40 -26.37 8.12
CA ASN A 3 0.70 -25.05 8.67
C ASN A 3 2.05 -25.03 9.40
N GLN A 4 2.47 -26.14 9.98
CA GLN A 4 3.72 -26.23 10.73
C GLN A 4 4.95 -25.96 9.83
N ALA A 5 4.96 -26.45 8.59
CA ALA A 5 6.03 -26.15 7.64
C ALA A 5 6.05 -24.66 7.26
N TRP A 6 4.88 -24.03 7.14
CA TRP A 6 4.79 -22.59 6.86
C TRP A 6 5.29 -21.74 8.03
N GLU A 7 4.96 -22.10 9.26
CA GLU A 7 5.42 -21.38 10.45
C GLU A 7 6.95 -21.51 10.65
N THR A 8 7.54 -22.68 10.39
CA THR A 8 9.00 -22.87 10.42
C THR A 8 9.72 -21.95 9.44
N HIS A 9 9.19 -21.78 8.23
CA HIS A 9 9.78 -20.92 7.19
C HIS A 9 9.29 -19.47 7.24
N LYS A 10 8.40 -19.12 8.17
CA LYS A 10 7.78 -17.78 8.23
C LYS A 10 8.83 -16.69 8.39
N ALA A 11 9.74 -16.82 9.35
CA ALA A 11 10.78 -15.82 9.60
C ALA A 11 11.69 -15.61 8.36
N GLY A 12 12.05 -16.70 7.68
CA GLY A 12 12.85 -16.66 6.45
C GLY A 12 12.11 -16.05 5.25
N ILE A 13 10.79 -15.93 5.30
CA ILE A 13 9.99 -15.22 4.30
C ILE A 13 9.77 -13.76 4.73
N GLU A 14 9.45 -13.55 6.00
CA GLU A 14 9.04 -12.26 6.56
C GLU A 14 10.18 -11.24 6.55
N CYS A 15 11.37 -11.61 7.02
CA CYS A 15 12.54 -10.73 7.04
C CYS A 15 12.90 -10.20 5.65
N PRO A 16 13.22 -11.04 4.64
CA PRO A 16 13.60 -10.51 3.34
C PRO A 16 12.43 -9.87 2.56
N TYR A 17 11.18 -10.26 2.83
CA TYR A 17 10.01 -9.62 2.22
C TYR A 17 9.71 -8.21 2.77
N LEU A 18 9.89 -8.00 4.08
CA LEU A 18 9.59 -6.73 4.75
C LEU A 18 10.79 -5.80 4.89
N GLU A 19 11.96 -6.31 5.27
CA GLU A 19 13.14 -5.51 5.59
C GLU A 19 14.00 -5.23 4.36
N GLU A 20 14.29 -6.26 3.57
CA GLU A 20 15.15 -6.13 2.38
C GLU A 20 14.36 -5.71 1.13
N GLY A 21 13.02 -5.74 1.20
CA GLY A 21 12.16 -5.38 0.09
C GLY A 21 12.31 -6.31 -1.11
N GLN A 22 12.69 -7.58 -0.90
CA GLN A 22 12.76 -8.57 -1.97
C GLN A 22 11.35 -8.89 -2.51
N THR A 23 11.27 -9.43 -3.73
CA THR A 23 10.00 -9.90 -4.29
C THR A 23 9.80 -11.39 -3.99
N LEU A 24 8.54 -11.85 -4.02
CA LEU A 24 8.23 -13.28 -3.87
C LEU A 24 8.85 -14.16 -4.99
N LYS A 25 9.28 -13.56 -6.11
CA LYS A 25 10.03 -14.28 -7.15
C LYS A 25 11.45 -14.56 -6.68
N ASP A 26 12.11 -13.57 -6.08
CA ASP A 26 13.49 -13.66 -5.61
C ASP A 26 13.62 -14.65 -4.45
N LEU A 27 12.57 -14.77 -3.62
CA LEU A 27 12.49 -15.74 -2.52
C LEU A 27 12.26 -17.19 -2.98
N LYS A 28 11.80 -17.42 -4.22
CA LYS A 28 11.37 -18.75 -4.66
C LYS A 28 12.55 -19.71 -4.81
N GLU A 29 13.64 -19.27 -5.41
CA GLU A 29 14.86 -20.07 -5.64
C GLU A 29 15.58 -20.48 -4.35
N PRO A 30 15.86 -19.56 -3.40
CA PRO A 30 16.50 -19.94 -2.15
C PRO A 30 15.61 -20.89 -1.33
N LEU A 31 14.30 -20.63 -1.22
CA LEU A 31 13.41 -21.52 -0.47
C LEU A 31 13.24 -22.89 -1.13
N ALA A 32 13.26 -22.96 -2.47
CA ALA A 32 13.27 -24.25 -3.16
C ALA A 32 14.54 -25.05 -2.87
N THR A 33 15.70 -24.39 -2.79
CA THR A 33 16.98 -25.02 -2.42
C THR A 33 16.94 -25.59 -0.99
N HIS A 34 16.22 -24.93 -0.09
CA HIS A 34 15.97 -25.41 1.27
C HIS A 34 14.84 -26.47 1.38
N GLY A 35 14.40 -27.06 0.26
CA GLY A 35 13.37 -28.09 0.26
C GLY A 35 11.94 -27.56 0.43
N PHE A 36 11.71 -26.27 0.24
CA PHE A 36 10.40 -25.63 0.30
C PHE A 36 9.93 -25.07 -1.06
N PRO A 37 9.76 -25.92 -2.09
CA PRO A 37 9.27 -25.46 -3.39
C PRO A 37 7.77 -25.18 -3.32
N LYS A 38 7.40 -23.90 -3.23
CA LYS A 38 6.00 -23.43 -3.30
C LYS A 38 5.78 -22.52 -4.51
N THR A 39 4.52 -22.43 -4.94
CA THR A 39 4.15 -21.54 -6.05
C THR A 39 4.01 -20.10 -5.55
N LYS A 40 4.16 -19.13 -6.46
CA LYS A 40 3.97 -17.70 -6.14
C LYS A 40 2.62 -17.45 -5.47
N ASN A 41 1.54 -18.05 -5.98
CA ASN A 41 0.20 -17.88 -5.43
C ASN A 41 0.09 -18.40 -3.99
N GLN A 42 0.78 -19.49 -3.64
CA GLN A 42 0.79 -20.00 -2.28
C GLN A 42 1.48 -19.03 -1.32
N TYR A 43 2.62 -18.47 -1.72
CA TYR A 43 3.31 -17.41 -0.95
C TYR A 43 2.44 -16.17 -0.80
N GLU A 44 1.75 -15.72 -1.86
CA GLU A 44 0.84 -14.57 -1.79
C GLU A 44 -0.32 -14.81 -0.82
N THR A 45 -0.96 -15.98 -0.89
CA THR A 45 -2.04 -16.33 0.03
C THR A 45 -1.56 -16.36 1.47
N LYS A 46 -0.38 -16.94 1.73
CA LYS A 46 0.19 -17.01 3.09
C LYS A 46 0.64 -15.66 3.61
N SER A 47 1.29 -14.86 2.78
CA SER A 47 1.65 -13.47 3.11
C SER A 47 0.42 -12.64 3.48
N LYS A 48 -0.69 -12.81 2.73
CA LYS A 48 -1.97 -12.18 3.07
C LYS A 48 -2.55 -12.68 4.40
N GLN A 49 -2.52 -13.99 4.65
CA GLN A 49 -2.98 -14.58 5.92
C GLN A 49 -2.18 -14.05 7.11
N TRP A 50 -0.88 -13.90 6.96
CA TRP A 50 0.01 -13.33 7.98
C TRP A 50 -0.06 -11.80 8.07
N GLY A 51 -0.81 -11.13 7.20
CA GLY A 51 -0.91 -9.67 7.19
C GLY A 51 0.35 -8.95 6.68
N LEU A 52 1.27 -9.66 6.02
CA LEU A 52 2.49 -9.08 5.47
C LEU A 52 2.15 -8.12 4.34
N LYS A 53 2.47 -6.83 4.53
CA LYS A 53 2.33 -5.79 3.52
C LYS A 53 3.64 -5.02 3.40
N LYS A 54 4.26 -5.13 2.22
CA LYS A 54 5.45 -4.37 1.83
C LYS A 54 5.23 -2.85 1.93
N ASN A 55 4.04 -2.39 1.56
CA ASN A 55 3.64 -0.99 1.64
C ASN A 55 2.55 -0.81 2.71
N ARG A 56 2.96 -0.40 3.92
CA ARG A 56 2.05 -0.17 5.06
C ARG A 56 1.25 1.13 4.93
N GLY A 57 1.81 2.12 4.22
CA GLY A 57 1.12 3.35 3.81
C GLY A 57 0.03 3.10 2.77
N GLY A 58 -1.10 2.52 3.19
CA GLY A 58 -2.30 2.42 2.35
C GLY A 58 -2.91 3.79 2.05
N SER A 59 -3.78 3.86 1.04
CA SER A 59 -4.44 5.11 0.60
C SER A 59 -5.07 5.90 1.76
N GLN A 60 -5.79 5.23 2.66
CA GLN A 60 -6.41 5.89 3.81
C GLN A 60 -5.39 6.49 4.78
N LYS A 61 -4.27 5.79 5.04
CA LYS A 61 -3.19 6.31 5.89
C LYS A 61 -2.55 7.54 5.25
N TRP A 62 -2.28 7.49 3.94
CA TRP A 62 -1.77 8.65 3.20
C TRP A 62 -2.72 9.85 3.23
N LYS A 63 -4.03 9.65 3.12
CA LYS A 63 -5.00 10.75 3.29
C LYS A 63 -4.93 11.39 4.68
N CYS A 64 -4.83 10.58 5.72
CA CYS A 64 -4.65 11.08 7.09
C CYS A 64 -3.33 11.85 7.24
N VAL A 65 -2.25 11.33 6.65
CA VAL A 65 -0.93 11.99 6.63
C VAL A 65 -1.00 13.33 5.90
N THR A 66 -1.57 13.39 4.69
CA THR A 66 -1.76 14.63 3.94
C THR A 66 -2.52 15.66 4.78
N TYR A 67 -3.63 15.27 5.40
CA TYR A 67 -4.41 16.15 6.27
C TYR A 67 -3.62 16.67 7.47
N GLN A 68 -2.82 15.81 8.11
CA GLN A 68 -1.98 16.21 9.24
C GLN A 68 -0.84 17.14 8.81
N LEU A 69 -0.24 16.92 7.65
CA LEU A 69 0.79 17.78 7.08
C LEU A 69 0.24 19.16 6.71
N GLU A 70 -0.96 19.22 6.13
CA GLU A 70 -1.66 20.47 5.85
C GLU A 70 -1.93 21.29 7.11
N LYS A 71 -2.31 20.64 8.22
CA LYS A 71 -2.48 21.29 9.53
C LYS A 71 -1.16 21.79 10.13
N ARG A 72 -0.03 21.20 9.75
CA ARG A 72 1.30 21.47 10.33
C ARG A 72 2.20 22.30 9.42
N LYS A 73 1.64 22.97 8.39
CA LYS A 73 2.39 23.83 7.45
C LYS A 73 3.41 24.72 8.20
N GLY A 74 4.68 24.57 7.84
CA GLY A 74 5.80 25.33 8.41
C GLY A 74 6.68 24.60 9.44
N LYS A 75 6.37 23.35 9.81
CA LYS A 75 7.20 22.54 10.74
C LYS A 75 7.73 21.29 10.05
N GLN A 76 9.05 21.12 10.06
CA GLN A 76 9.67 19.84 9.68
C GLN A 76 9.31 18.80 10.74
N SER A 77 8.75 17.67 10.31
CA SER A 77 8.37 16.57 11.19
C SER A 77 8.82 15.26 10.57
N GLU A 78 9.49 14.43 11.34
CA GLU A 78 9.72 13.03 11.00
C GLU A 78 8.36 12.32 10.97
N LEU A 79 8.06 11.65 9.86
CA LEU A 79 6.80 10.93 9.71
C LEU A 79 7.01 9.46 10.03
N PHE A 80 6.27 8.96 11.01
CA PHE A 80 6.22 7.54 11.33
C PHE A 80 4.86 6.95 10.97
N ILE A 81 4.85 5.86 10.19
CA ILE A 81 3.64 5.06 9.93
C ILE A 81 3.91 3.65 10.45
N ASP A 82 3.10 3.20 11.41
CA ASP A 82 3.24 1.88 12.07
C ASP A 82 4.66 1.64 12.66
N GLY A 83 5.27 2.70 13.22
CA GLY A 83 6.60 2.63 13.82
C GLY A 83 7.78 2.67 12.83
N ILE A 84 7.51 2.78 11.53
CA ILE A 84 8.54 2.93 10.49
C ILE A 84 8.65 4.39 10.08
N GLU A 85 9.87 4.92 10.07
CA GLU A 85 10.16 6.26 9.58
C GLU A 85 10.06 6.33 8.06
N TYR A 86 9.38 7.37 7.57
CA TYR A 86 9.24 7.65 6.14
C TYR A 86 10.08 8.87 5.76
N PRO A 87 11.05 8.74 4.83
CA PRO A 87 11.85 9.87 4.39
C PRO A 87 10.99 10.87 3.60
N THR A 88 11.35 12.14 3.66
CA THR A 88 10.57 13.25 3.08
C THR A 88 10.22 13.04 1.61
N ASN A 89 11.11 12.43 0.82
CA ASN A 89 10.84 12.15 -0.59
C ASN A 89 9.68 11.14 -0.77
N THR A 90 9.63 10.09 0.05
CA THR A 90 8.53 9.12 0.05
C THR A 90 7.23 9.76 0.54
N VAL A 91 7.32 10.66 1.52
CA VAL A 91 6.17 11.42 2.01
C VAL A 91 5.58 12.28 0.90
N ASN A 92 6.41 13.06 0.20
CA ASN A 92 5.99 13.92 -0.91
C ASN A 92 5.36 13.13 -2.05
N TYR A 93 5.94 11.97 -2.39
CA TYR A 93 5.36 11.09 -3.39
C TYR A 93 4.00 10.53 -2.95
N GLY A 94 3.90 10.08 -1.69
CA GLY A 94 2.69 9.53 -1.10
C GLY A 94 1.54 10.55 -1.03
N THR A 95 1.83 11.80 -0.68
CA THR A 95 0.85 12.90 -0.61
C THR A 95 0.41 13.36 -2.00
N SER A 96 1.35 13.60 -2.92
CA SER A 96 1.07 14.03 -4.30
C SER A 96 0.14 13.05 -5.04
N ARG A 97 0.33 11.73 -4.82
CA ARG A 97 -0.55 10.70 -5.38
C ARG A 97 -2.02 10.89 -4.97
N GLN A 98 -2.28 11.35 -3.75
CA GLN A 98 -3.66 11.57 -3.27
C GLN A 98 -4.27 12.84 -3.86
N GLU A 99 -3.47 13.88 -4.07
CA GLU A 99 -3.89 15.11 -4.74
C GLU A 99 -4.31 14.82 -6.19
N CYS A 100 -3.55 14.00 -6.93
CA CYS A 100 -3.92 13.58 -8.29
C CYS A 100 -5.21 12.73 -8.34
N GLN A 101 -5.46 11.87 -7.34
CA GLN A 101 -6.72 11.12 -7.26
C GLN A 101 -7.91 12.06 -7.00
N SER A 102 -7.70 13.17 -6.28
CA SER A 102 -8.74 14.19 -6.09
C SER A 102 -9.14 14.87 -7.40
N SER A 103 -8.23 15.00 -8.38
CA SER A 103 -8.54 15.62 -9.67
C SER A 103 -9.52 14.79 -10.49
N ILE A 104 -9.39 13.45 -10.48
CA ILE A 104 -10.38 12.56 -11.11
C ILE A 104 -11.73 12.64 -10.37
N ALA A 105 -11.72 12.61 -9.03
CA ALA A 105 -12.95 12.76 -8.24
C ALA A 105 -13.64 14.13 -8.45
N LYS A 106 -12.87 15.21 -8.66
CA LYS A 106 -13.38 16.54 -9.05
C LYS A 106 -14.02 16.52 -10.44
N LEU A 107 -13.44 15.77 -11.39
CA LEU A 107 -14.01 15.59 -12.72
C LEU A 107 -15.32 14.79 -12.67
N ASP A 108 -15.39 13.71 -11.90
CA ASP A 108 -16.63 12.92 -11.74
C ASP A 108 -17.76 13.74 -11.10
N SER A 109 -17.44 14.57 -10.10
CA SER A 109 -18.41 15.51 -9.51
C SER A 109 -18.92 16.55 -10.52
N ALA A 110 -18.05 17.04 -11.41
CA ALA A 110 -18.43 18.02 -12.43
C ALA A 110 -19.30 17.39 -13.53
N VAL A 111 -19.03 16.13 -13.89
CA VAL A 111 -19.84 15.35 -14.83
C VAL A 111 -21.24 15.09 -14.26
N SER A 112 -21.35 14.81 -12.95
CA SER A 112 -22.65 14.60 -12.30
C SER A 112 -23.53 15.85 -12.28
N LEU A 113 -22.95 17.06 -12.13
CA LEU A 113 -23.72 18.32 -12.17
C LEU A 113 -24.22 18.65 -13.59
N HIS A 114 -23.45 18.29 -14.62
CA HIS A 114 -23.83 18.51 -16.01
C HIS A 114 -24.99 17.61 -16.48
N SER A 115 -25.12 16.42 -15.89
CA SER A 115 -26.21 15.47 -16.23
C SER A 115 -27.55 15.86 -15.59
N ILE A 116 -27.55 16.61 -14.50
CA ILE A 116 -28.77 17.11 -13.83
C ILE A 116 -29.37 18.29 -14.63
N SER A 117 -28.52 19.13 -15.24
CA SER A 117 -28.97 20.33 -15.98
C SER A 117 -29.72 20.04 -17.30
N GLN A 118 -29.65 18.83 -17.85
CA GLN A 118 -30.33 18.50 -19.11
C GLN A 118 -31.75 17.93 -18.95
N GLN A 119 -32.20 17.66 -17.72
CA GLN A 119 -33.54 17.09 -17.48
C GLN A 119 -34.64 18.15 -17.29
N ASP A 120 -34.29 19.45 -17.22
CA ASP A 120 -35.24 20.55 -16.95
C ASP A 120 -35.60 21.42 -18.17
N ILE A 121 -35.33 20.97 -19.41
CA ILE A 121 -35.76 21.68 -20.62
C ILE A 121 -36.64 20.75 -21.47
N LYS A 122 -37.90 20.63 -21.07
CA LYS A 122 -39.00 20.24 -21.95
C LYS A 122 -40.27 20.98 -21.49
N MET A 123 -40.55 22.11 -22.12
CA MET A 123 -41.90 22.66 -22.29
C MET A 123 -42.41 22.28 -23.67
#